data_AF-A0A9E3R6Z3-F1
#
_entry.id   AF-A0A9E3R6Z3-F1
#
_cell.length_a   1.000
_cell.length_b   1.000
_cell.length_c   1.000
_cell.angle_alpha   90.00
_cell.angle_beta   90.00
_cell.angle_gamma   90.00
#
_symmetry.space_group_name_H-M   'P 1'
#
loop_
_entity.id
_entity.type
_entity.pdbx_description
1 polymer ?
#
loop_
_entity_poly.entity_id
_entity_poly.type
_entity_poly.pdbx_seq_one_letter_code
_entity_poly.pdbx_strand_id
1 'polypeptide(L)'
;LTLATWHLPPLYNSAMYHHEVHIAQHLMFLVTAVIAWWPLTGQLPELPRLSYPGQMLYSFLMTLPMTMISIFIVYADHVLYPAYATAPRLWGLSPIEDQRLGGLVMWIPGGLFFYLLTAVIFFKWAASQRDDAAGAQARG
;
A
#
# COMPACT_ATOMS: atom_id res chain seq x y z
N LEU A 1 -4.46 2.13 8.99
CA LEU A 1 -5.23 3.27 9.56
C LEU A 1 -4.84 4.58 8.91
N THR A 2 -3.55 4.98 8.96
CA THR A 2 -3.04 6.23 8.34
C THR A 2 -3.56 6.46 6.92
N LEU A 3 -3.44 5.46 6.04
CA LEU A 3 -3.92 5.57 4.66
C LEU A 3 -5.43 5.88 4.60
N ALA A 4 -6.26 5.12 5.32
CA ALA A 4 -7.71 5.32 5.32
C ALA A 4 -8.11 6.68 5.88
N THR A 5 -7.50 7.09 7.00
CA THR A 5 -7.75 8.38 7.66
C THR A 5 -7.53 9.54 6.70
N TRP A 6 -6.40 9.58 6.01
CA TRP A 6 -6.07 10.68 5.10
C TRP A 6 -6.84 10.66 3.78
N HIS A 7 -7.56 9.57 3.46
CA HIS A 7 -8.45 9.50 2.30
C HIS A 7 -9.90 9.85 2.62
N LEU A 8 -10.25 10.10 3.88
CA LEU A 8 -11.55 10.66 4.24
C LEU A 8 -11.67 12.09 3.68
N PRO A 9 -12.77 12.44 2.99
CA PRO A 9 -12.91 13.74 2.34
C PRO A 9 -12.59 14.94 3.23
N PRO A 10 -13.05 15.05 4.50
CA PRO A 10 -12.75 16.21 5.33
C PRO A 10 -11.25 16.39 5.60
N LEU A 11 -10.54 15.30 5.91
CA LEU A 11 -9.10 15.34 6.20
C LEU A 11 -8.27 15.54 4.93
N TYR A 12 -8.67 14.88 3.85
CA TYR A 12 -8.04 15.05 2.54
C TYR A 12 -8.10 16.51 2.09
N ASN A 13 -9.30 17.11 2.10
CA ASN A 13 -9.47 18.50 1.69
C ASN A 13 -8.71 19.45 2.64
N SER A 14 -8.71 19.19 3.95
CA SER A 14 -7.93 19.99 4.91
C SER A 14 -6.44 20.03 4.56
N ALA A 15 -5.85 18.88 4.21
CA ALA A 15 -4.46 18.81 3.78
C ALA A 15 -4.19 19.54 2.45
N MET A 16 -5.19 19.71 1.59
CA MET A 16 -5.04 20.49 0.35
C MET A 16 -5.08 22.00 0.58
N TYR A 17 -5.79 22.47 1.61
CA TYR A 17 -5.90 23.91 1.91
C TYR A 17 -4.85 24.39 2.92
N HIS A 18 -4.37 23.51 3.80
CA HIS A 18 -3.47 23.85 4.91
C HIS A 18 -2.12 23.14 4.78
N HIS A 19 -1.06 23.93 4.59
CA HIS A 19 0.28 23.41 4.32
C HIS A 19 0.85 22.60 5.51
N GLU A 20 0.60 23.05 6.72
CA GLU A 20 0.98 22.38 7.96
C GLU A 20 0.30 21.00 8.11
N VAL A 21 -0.98 20.90 7.73
CA VAL A 21 -1.72 19.64 7.72
C VAL A 21 -1.16 18.70 6.65
N HIS A 22 -0.82 19.25 5.48
CA HIS A 22 -0.17 18.49 4.40
C HIS A 22 1.16 17.88 4.83
N ILE A 23 2.00 18.64 5.54
CA ILE A 23 3.28 18.14 6.09
C ILE A 23 3.01 17.05 7.12
N ALA A 24 2.06 17.26 8.05
CA ALA A 24 1.71 16.26 9.05
C ALA A 24 1.24 14.94 8.40
N GLN A 25 0.43 15.02 7.34
CA GLN A 25 0.03 13.87 6.55
C GLN A 25 1.24 13.10 5.99
N HIS A 26 2.18 13.80 5.37
CA HIS A 26 3.37 13.18 4.78
C HIS A 26 4.27 12.54 5.84
N LEU A 27 4.44 13.19 6.99
CA LEU A 27 5.19 12.62 8.12
C LEU A 27 4.54 11.36 8.65
N MET A 28 3.20 11.34 8.77
CA MET A 28 2.48 10.14 9.18
C MET A 28 2.63 9.01 8.15
N PHE A 29 2.58 9.30 6.85
CA PHE A 29 2.84 8.31 5.82
C PHE A 29 4.26 7.76 5.91
N LEU A 30 5.27 8.61 6.09
CA LEU A 30 6.67 8.21 6.22
C LEU A 30 6.87 7.28 7.42
N VAL A 31 6.42 7.69 8.60
CA VAL A 31 6.55 6.89 9.83
C VAL A 31 5.81 5.55 9.67
N THR A 32 4.58 5.58 9.16
CA THR A 32 3.79 4.37 8.93
C THR A 32 4.47 3.44 7.93
N ALA A 33 5.07 3.98 6.87
CA ALA A 33 5.78 3.20 5.85
C ALA A 33 7.00 2.50 6.46
N VAL A 34 7.83 3.20 7.24
CA VAL A 34 8.99 2.60 7.92
C VAL A 34 8.56 1.43 8.81
N ILE A 35 7.51 1.61 9.62
CA ILE A 35 6.99 0.55 10.49
C ILE A 35 6.39 -0.59 9.67
N ALA A 36 5.65 -0.29 8.59
CA ALA A 36 5.01 -1.29 7.74
C ALA A 36 6.02 -2.15 6.95
N TRP A 37 7.21 -1.63 6.65
CA TRP A 37 8.25 -2.41 5.97
C TRP A 37 9.04 -3.32 6.92
N TRP A 38 8.93 -3.11 8.23
CA TRP A 38 9.69 -3.85 9.23
C TRP A 38 9.42 -5.37 9.20
N PRO A 39 8.16 -5.87 9.18
CA PRO A 39 7.90 -7.31 9.20
C PRO A 39 8.45 -8.07 7.98
N LEU A 40 8.78 -7.37 6.89
CA LEU A 40 9.31 -7.93 5.67
C LEU A 40 10.84 -7.86 5.60
N THR A 41 11.43 -6.80 6.15
CA THR A 41 12.86 -6.46 5.95
C THR A 41 13.69 -6.50 7.22
N GLY A 42 13.07 -6.62 8.39
CA GLY A 42 13.73 -6.58 9.69
C GLY A 42 14.89 -7.56 9.83
N GLN A 43 16.04 -7.03 10.24
CA GLN A 43 17.28 -7.78 10.48
C GLN A 43 17.67 -7.80 11.97
N LEU A 44 16.91 -7.11 12.82
CA LEU A 44 17.19 -7.08 14.26
C LEU A 44 16.86 -8.44 14.88
N PRO A 45 17.77 -9.04 15.67
CA PRO A 45 17.51 -10.31 16.35
C PRO A 45 16.28 -10.28 17.26
N GLU A 46 16.03 -9.15 17.94
CA GLU A 46 14.91 -8.93 18.84
C GLU A 46 13.56 -8.71 18.14
N LEU A 47 13.59 -8.27 16.88
CA LEU A 47 12.40 -8.00 16.06
C LEU A 47 12.64 -8.49 14.63
N PRO A 48 12.77 -9.82 14.44
CA PRO A 48 13.11 -10.38 13.14
C PRO A 48 11.95 -10.21 12.15
N ARG A 49 12.28 -10.26 10.86
CA ARG A 49 11.27 -10.41 9.81
C ARG A 49 10.39 -11.66 10.05
N LEU A 50 9.17 -11.63 9.53
CA LEU A 50 8.23 -12.75 9.59
C LEU A 50 8.78 -13.99 8.85
N SER A 51 8.25 -15.16 9.19
CA SER A 51 8.45 -16.37 8.38
C SER A 51 7.94 -16.15 6.96
N TYR A 52 8.42 -16.92 5.97
CA TYR A 52 7.98 -16.72 4.59
C TYR A 52 6.45 -16.80 4.41
N PRO A 53 5.71 -17.77 4.99
CA PRO A 53 4.25 -17.75 4.95
C PRO A 53 3.64 -16.51 5.61
N GLY A 54 4.22 -16.04 6.73
CA GLY A 54 3.80 -14.81 7.39
C GLY A 54 4.00 -13.57 6.52
N GLN A 55 5.13 -13.46 5.81
CA GLN A 55 5.39 -12.36 4.88
C GLN A 55 4.41 -12.35 3.69
N MET A 56 4.05 -13.52 3.16
CA MET A 56 3.05 -13.64 2.09
C MET A 56 1.67 -13.18 2.57
N LEU A 57 1.21 -13.68 3.73
CA LEU A 57 -0.05 -13.26 4.32
C LEU A 57 -0.06 -11.75 4.59
N TYR A 58 1.02 -11.23 5.18
CA TYR A 58 1.18 -9.81 5.45
C TYR A 58 1.10 -8.95 4.18
N SER A 59 1.80 -9.36 3.12
CA SER A 59 1.80 -8.67 1.82
C SER A 59 0.39 -8.65 1.20
N PHE A 60 -0.34 -9.77 1.30
CA PHE A 60 -1.75 -9.82 0.87
C PHE A 60 -2.62 -8.85 1.68
N LEU A 61 -2.51 -8.86 3.01
CA LEU A 61 -3.29 -7.97 3.87
C LEU A 61 -3.02 -6.48 3.60
N MET A 62 -1.79 -6.14 3.20
CA MET A 62 -1.43 -4.77 2.79
C MET A 62 -2.15 -4.26 1.54
N THR A 63 -2.71 -5.15 0.71
CA THR A 63 -3.51 -4.76 -0.45
C THR A 63 -4.92 -4.30 -0.08
N LEU A 64 -5.45 -4.74 1.07
CA LEU A 64 -6.85 -4.52 1.44
C LEU A 64 -7.20 -3.05 1.66
N PRO A 65 -6.41 -2.25 2.41
CA PRO A 65 -6.74 -0.84 2.62
C PRO A 65 -6.78 -0.06 1.31
N MET A 66 -5.81 -0.29 0.42
CA MET A 66 -5.79 0.37 -0.89
C MET A 66 -6.99 -0.03 -1.75
N THR A 67 -7.29 -1.33 -1.81
CA THR A 67 -8.44 -1.85 -2.58
C THR A 67 -9.74 -1.25 -2.09
N MET A 68 -9.99 -1.28 -0.78
CA MET A 68 -11.23 -0.75 -0.20
C MET A 68 -11.39 0.74 -0.50
N ILE A 69 -10.37 1.56 -0.23
CA ILE A 69 -10.41 3.00 -0.49
C ILE A 69 -10.64 3.27 -1.98
N SER A 70 -9.92 2.57 -2.85
CA SER A 70 -10.02 2.77 -4.29
C SER A 70 -11.41 2.45 -4.83
N ILE A 71 -12.05 1.39 -4.33
CA ILE A 71 -13.44 1.06 -4.70
C ILE A 71 -14.37 2.24 -4.38
N PHE A 72 -14.27 2.82 -3.18
CA PHE A 72 -15.09 3.99 -2.82
C PHE A 72 -14.83 5.19 -3.73
N ILE A 73 -13.57 5.43 -4.12
CA ILE A 73 -13.19 6.56 -4.99
C ILE A 73 -13.69 6.37 -6.42
N VAL A 74 -13.49 5.17 -6.99
CA VAL A 74 -13.84 4.85 -8.39
C VAL A 74 -15.35 4.83 -8.59
N TYR A 75 -16.08 4.24 -7.65
CA TYR A 75 -17.53 4.07 -7.77
C TYR A 75 -18.35 5.23 -7.19
N ALA A 76 -17.72 6.33 -6.78
CA ALA A 76 -18.46 7.51 -6.37
C ALA A 76 -19.25 8.13 -7.54
N ASP A 77 -20.50 8.50 -7.25
CA ASP A 77 -21.38 9.20 -8.20
C ASP A 77 -21.09 10.70 -8.30
N HIS A 78 -20.26 11.23 -7.40
CA HIS A 78 -19.87 12.63 -7.31
C HIS A 78 -18.39 12.79 -6.96
N VAL A 79 -17.88 14.00 -7.11
CA VAL A 79 -16.50 14.36 -6.77
C VAL A 79 -16.36 14.41 -5.25
N LEU A 80 -15.59 13.49 -4.68
CA LEU A 80 -15.31 13.36 -3.25
C LEU A 80 -14.31 14.40 -2.75
N TYR A 81 -13.45 14.90 -3.65
CA TYR A 81 -12.36 15.81 -3.31
C TYR A 81 -12.51 17.16 -4.05
N PRO A 82 -13.43 18.06 -3.61
CA PRO A 82 -13.65 19.34 -4.26
C PRO A 82 -12.40 20.21 -4.40
N ALA A 83 -11.42 20.07 -3.51
CA ALA A 83 -10.14 20.77 -3.62
C ALA A 83 -9.39 20.48 -4.94
N TYR A 84 -9.62 19.31 -5.57
CA TYR A 84 -9.07 19.02 -6.90
C TYR A 84 -9.82 19.68 -8.04
N ALA A 85 -11.08 20.07 -7.85
CA ALA A 85 -11.86 20.69 -8.90
C ALA A 85 -11.32 22.08 -9.31
N THR A 86 -10.55 22.72 -8.43
CA THR A 86 -9.89 24.02 -8.66
C THR A 86 -8.45 23.88 -9.18
N ALA A 87 -7.91 22.66 -9.25
CA ALA A 87 -6.57 22.42 -9.76
C ALA A 87 -6.48 22.65 -11.29
N PRO A 88 -5.32 23.11 -11.81
CA PRO A 88 -5.10 23.25 -13.25
C PRO A 88 -5.31 21.91 -13.98
N ARG A 89 -6.16 21.92 -15.02
CA ARG A 89 -6.45 20.70 -15.81
C ARG A 89 -5.37 20.48 -16.86
N LEU A 90 -4.51 19.50 -16.63
CA LEU A 90 -3.38 19.22 -17.53
C LEU A 90 -3.80 18.43 -18.78
N TRP A 91 -4.77 17.50 -18.65
CA TRP A 91 -5.09 16.51 -19.70
C TRP A 91 -6.54 16.57 -20.19
N GLY A 92 -7.27 17.66 -19.93
CA GLY A 92 -8.66 17.83 -20.38
C GLY A 92 -9.69 16.92 -19.68
N LEU A 93 -9.28 16.15 -18.67
CA LEU A 93 -10.17 15.31 -17.87
C LEU A 93 -11.15 16.15 -17.04
N SER A 94 -12.39 15.70 -16.95
CA SER A 94 -13.33 16.23 -15.95
C SER A 94 -12.91 15.82 -14.53
N PRO A 95 -13.31 16.55 -13.48
CA PRO A 95 -12.92 16.22 -12.10
C PRO A 95 -13.32 14.80 -11.66
N ILE A 96 -14.46 14.29 -12.15
CA ILE A 96 -14.91 12.93 -11.83
C ILE A 96 -14.09 11.86 -12.54
N GLU A 97 -13.67 12.10 -13.80
CA GLU A 97 -12.80 11.19 -14.54
C GLU A 97 -11.40 11.13 -13.91
N ASP A 98 -10.85 12.28 -13.53
CA ASP A 98 -9.55 12.37 -12.88
C ASP A 98 -9.54 11.64 -11.52
N GLN A 99 -10.57 11.84 -10.70
CA GLN A 99 -10.73 11.11 -9.44
C GLN A 99 -10.80 9.59 -9.66
N ARG A 100 -11.60 9.14 -10.64
CA ARG A 100 -11.73 7.71 -10.95
C ARG A 100 -10.41 7.13 -11.41
N LEU A 101 -9.67 7.85 -12.25
CA LEU A 101 -8.33 7.45 -12.66
C LEU A 101 -7.38 7.37 -11.47
N GLY A 102 -7.41 8.35 -10.56
CA GLY A 102 -6.64 8.33 -9.31
C GLY A 102 -6.93 7.09 -8.45
N GLY A 103 -8.21 6.73 -8.31
CA GLY A 103 -8.61 5.49 -7.63
C GLY A 103 -8.10 4.22 -8.34
N LEU A 104 -8.15 4.15 -9.67
CA LEU A 104 -7.61 3.03 -10.43
C LEU A 104 -6.09 2.91 -10.30
N VAL A 105 -5.37 4.04 -10.30
CA VAL A 105 -3.92 4.10 -10.10
C VAL A 105 -3.53 3.69 -8.68
N MET A 106 -4.31 4.05 -7.68
CA MET A 106 -4.10 3.59 -6.30
C MET A 106 -4.32 2.08 -6.18
N TRP A 107 -5.30 1.53 -6.90
CA TRP A 107 -5.65 0.12 -6.81
C TRP A 107 -4.69 -0.80 -7.57
N ILE A 108 -4.53 -0.58 -8.88
CA ILE A 108 -3.95 -1.57 -9.79
C ILE A 108 -2.42 -1.64 -9.59
N PRO A 109 -1.64 -0.54 -9.78
CA PRO A 109 -0.22 -0.51 -9.44
C PRO A 109 0.10 -0.97 -8.01
N GLY A 110 -0.67 -0.49 -7.03
CA GLY A 110 -0.48 -0.82 -5.63
C GLY A 110 -0.66 -2.31 -5.34
N GLY A 111 -1.73 -2.92 -5.86
CA GLY A 111 -1.98 -4.36 -5.74
C GLY A 111 -0.94 -5.20 -6.48
N LEU A 112 -0.62 -4.82 -7.73
CA LEU A 112 0.37 -5.53 -8.56
C LEU A 112 1.73 -5.62 -7.86
N PHE A 113 2.18 -4.52 -7.24
CA PHE A 113 3.43 -4.50 -6.48
C PHE A 113 3.46 -5.56 -5.38
N PHE A 114 2.42 -5.65 -4.54
CA PHE A 114 2.36 -6.64 -3.46
C PHE A 114 2.18 -8.07 -3.97
N TYR A 115 1.50 -8.28 -5.10
CA TYR A 115 1.42 -9.61 -5.72
C TYR A 115 2.78 -10.08 -6.24
N LEU A 116 3.55 -9.19 -6.89
CA LEU A 116 4.91 -9.50 -7.32
C LEU A 116 5.84 -9.79 -6.13
N LEU A 117 5.75 -8.98 -5.07
CA LEU A 117 6.49 -9.22 -3.83
C LEU A 117 6.15 -10.59 -3.23
N THR A 118 4.87 -10.94 -3.17
CA THR A 118 4.39 -12.25 -2.68
C THR A 118 4.94 -13.39 -3.54
N ALA A 119 4.94 -13.25 -4.87
CA ALA A 119 5.52 -14.24 -5.76
C ALA A 119 7.02 -14.45 -5.51
N VAL A 120 7.79 -13.36 -5.34
CA VAL A 120 9.22 -13.45 -4.99
C VAL A 120 9.44 -14.18 -3.66
N ILE A 121 8.65 -13.84 -2.64
CA ILE A 121 8.73 -14.48 -1.31
C ILE A 121 8.39 -15.98 -1.42
N PHE A 122 7.37 -16.34 -2.20
CA PHE A 122 6.99 -17.73 -2.45
C PHE A 122 8.14 -18.53 -3.07
N PHE A 123 8.77 -18.02 -4.13
CA PHE A 123 9.89 -18.74 -4.77
C PHE A 123 11.10 -18.88 -3.85
N LYS A 124 11.39 -17.88 -3.02
CA LYS A 124 12.44 -17.97 -1.99
C LYS A 124 12.14 -19.03 -0.94
N TRP A 125 10.89 -19.12 -0.50
CA TRP A 125 10.44 -20.15 0.43
C TRP A 125 10.51 -21.55 -0.18
N ALA A 126 10.05 -21.71 -1.42
CA ALA A 126 10.11 -22.98 -2.13
C ALA A 126 11.56 -23.46 -2.31
N ALA A 127 12.49 -22.55 -2.60
CA ALA A 127 13.91 -22.87 -2.66
C ALA A 127 14.47 -23.31 -1.29
N SER A 128 14.18 -22.58 -0.21
CA SER A 128 14.71 -22.92 1.11
C SER A 128 14.25 -24.30 1.60
N GLN A 129 12.99 -24.68 1.33
CA GLN A 129 12.50 -26.01 1.72
C GLN A 129 13.19 -27.16 0.96
N ARG A 130 13.63 -26.93 -0.28
CA ARG A 130 14.38 -27.94 -1.05
C ARG A 130 15.78 -28.14 -0.47
N ASP A 131 16.44 -27.05 -0.08
CA ASP A 131 17.76 -27.08 0.52
C ASP A 131 17.73 -27.78 1.90
N ASP A 132 16.70 -27.48 2.72
CA ASP A 132 16.51 -28.13 4.03
C ASP A 132 16.29 -29.64 3.89
N ALA A 133 15.48 -30.07 2.91
CA ALA A 133 15.23 -31.48 2.64
C ALA A 133 16.50 -32.22 2.17
N ALA A 134 17.30 -31.61 1.28
CA ALA A 134 18.56 -32.18 0.82
C ALA A 134 19.59 -32.30 1.97
N GLY A 135 19.68 -31.28 2.83
CA GLY A 135 20.56 -31.29 4.00
C GLY A 135 20.18 -32.35 5.03
N ALA A 136 18.89 -32.60 5.23
CA ALA A 136 18.41 -33.67 6.11
C ALA A 136 18.80 -35.05 5.59
N GLN A 137 18.70 -35.28 4.27
CA GLN A 137 19.08 -36.54 3.64
C GLN A 137 20.59 -36.81 3.67
N ALA A 138 21.43 -35.78 3.64
CA ALA A 138 22.88 -35.92 3.72
C ALA A 138 23.41 -36.22 5.15
N ARG A 139 22.59 -36.05 6.19
CA ARG A 139 22.95 -36.24 7.60
C ARG A 139 22.45 -37.56 8.21
N GLY A 140 21.56 -38.27 7.53
CA GLY A 140 21.03 -39.58 7.95
C GLY A 140 21.76 -40.72 7.27
#